data_AF-A0A1Y2F145-F1
#
_entry.id   AF-A0A1Y2F145-F1
#
_cell.length_a   1.000
_cell.length_b   1.000
_cell.length_c   1.000
_cell.angle_alpha   90.00
_cell.angle_beta   90.00
_cell.angle_gamma   90.00
#
_symmetry.space_group_name_H-M   'P 1'
#
loop_
_entity.id
_entity.type
_entity.pdbx_description
1 polymer ?
#
loop_
_entity_poly.entity_id
_entity_poly.type
_entity_poly.pdbx_seq_one_letter_code
_entity_poly.pdbx_strand_id
1 'polypeptide(L)'
;MNAVFLKTIRSAGGNNPKRHLMIPPYAAACNENSFNNFIFPEDDDKVIASVHAYAPYNFALNNGEGAVDKFDAAGKRDLEWNINLMKKRFIDQGIPMILSEYCAMNRDNEEDRATWAEFYMEKVTAMGVPQIWWDNGIFEGTGERFGLLDRKNLKIVYPTIVAALQKGRGLEVNVVHAVEKETEECWSEKYGYECCSPNNTKVVVSDESGKWGVENGNWCGVLKYTESCWSLPFGYPCCPHCKVLTEDENGKWGELNGEWCGIVADKVECLGQELNSKVMMNVVSAYALKINPHA
;
A
#
# COMPACT_ATOMS: atom_id res chain seq x y z
N MET A 1 17.75 27.20 -13.52
CA MET A 1 16.40 27.04 -14.11
C MET A 1 15.35 27.82 -13.34
N ASN A 2 15.19 27.63 -12.02
CA ASN A 2 14.16 28.32 -11.20
C ASN A 2 14.07 29.85 -11.41
N ALA A 3 15.20 30.56 -11.40
CA ALA A 3 15.21 32.02 -11.61
C ALA A 3 14.66 32.44 -12.99
N VAL A 4 14.87 31.64 -14.03
CA VAL A 4 14.32 31.90 -15.36
C VAL A 4 12.81 31.73 -15.34
N PHE A 5 12.30 30.65 -14.75
CA PHE A 5 10.86 30.41 -14.58
C PHE A 5 10.18 31.56 -13.83
N LEU A 6 10.71 31.96 -12.67
CA LEU A 6 10.16 33.06 -11.87
C LEU A 6 10.13 34.36 -12.69
N LYS A 7 11.24 34.73 -13.33
CA LYS A 7 11.33 35.94 -14.15
C LYS A 7 10.30 35.93 -15.28
N THR A 8 10.19 34.81 -16.01
CA THR A 8 9.25 34.66 -17.11
C THR A 8 7.81 34.88 -16.64
N ILE A 9 7.38 34.23 -15.56
CA ILE A 9 6.02 34.38 -15.04
C ILE A 9 5.78 35.78 -14.46
N ARG A 10 6.75 36.35 -13.73
CA ARG A 10 6.62 37.71 -13.17
C ARG A 10 6.55 38.79 -14.25
N SER A 11 7.18 38.59 -15.41
CA SER A 11 7.08 39.49 -16.56
C SER A 11 5.82 39.30 -17.43
N ALA A 12 5.01 38.27 -17.17
CA ALA A 12 3.79 38.01 -17.93
C ALA A 12 2.63 38.92 -17.48
N GLY A 13 1.61 39.03 -18.34
CA GLY A 13 0.42 39.83 -18.05
C GLY A 13 -0.60 39.18 -17.11
N GLY A 14 -1.70 39.90 -16.86
CA GLY A 14 -2.80 39.44 -16.02
C GLY A 14 -2.41 39.31 -14.55
N ASN A 15 -2.82 38.21 -13.91
CA ASN A 15 -2.56 37.96 -12.48
C ASN A 15 -1.21 37.29 -12.20
N ASN A 16 -0.41 36.99 -13.22
CA ASN A 16 0.89 36.31 -13.06
C ASN A 16 1.91 37.07 -12.20
N PRO A 17 1.99 38.41 -12.23
CA PRO A 17 2.85 39.16 -11.30
C PRO A 17 2.51 38.95 -9.81
N LYS A 18 1.29 38.47 -9.51
CA LYS A 18 0.80 38.22 -8.15
C LYS A 18 0.50 36.75 -7.88
N ARG A 19 0.86 35.83 -8.78
CA ARG A 19 0.58 34.39 -8.63
C ARG A 19 1.59 33.77 -7.66
N HIS A 20 1.12 32.92 -6.74
CA HIS A 20 2.02 32.08 -5.95
C HIS A 20 2.74 31.06 -6.85
N LEU A 21 4.06 30.95 -6.74
CA LEU A 21 4.88 30.05 -7.55
C LEU A 21 5.65 29.08 -6.68
N MET A 22 5.60 27.79 -7.02
CA MET A 22 6.38 26.76 -6.36
C MET A 22 7.67 26.50 -7.13
N ILE A 23 8.79 26.39 -6.42
CA ILE A 23 10.09 26.01 -6.99
C ILE A 23 10.76 24.90 -6.16
N PRO A 24 11.32 23.86 -6.80
CA PRO A 24 11.98 22.78 -6.07
C PRO A 24 13.48 23.05 -5.87
N PRO A 25 14.10 22.47 -4.82
CA PRO A 25 15.54 22.20 -4.80
C PRO A 25 15.89 21.12 -5.84
N TYR A 26 17.17 20.74 -5.92
CA TYR A 26 17.60 19.67 -6.83
C TYR A 26 16.79 18.38 -6.58
N ALA A 27 16.25 17.79 -7.64
CA ALA A 27 15.38 16.61 -7.62
C ALA A 27 14.15 16.71 -6.69
N ALA A 28 13.74 17.93 -6.30
CA ALA A 28 12.76 18.17 -5.24
C ALA A 28 13.07 17.44 -3.93
N ALA A 29 14.31 17.03 -3.71
CA ALA A 29 14.64 16.00 -2.73
C ALA A 29 14.74 16.57 -1.32
N CYS A 30 14.28 15.79 -0.35
CA CYS A 30 14.49 16.04 1.07
C CYS A 30 15.85 15.50 1.53
N ASN A 31 16.93 16.25 1.30
CA ASN A 31 18.26 15.94 1.82
C ASN A 31 19.12 17.21 1.95
N GLU A 32 20.16 17.12 2.78
CA GLU A 32 21.05 18.25 3.09
C GLU A 32 21.74 18.82 1.86
N ASN A 33 22.23 17.97 0.95
CA ASN A 33 22.92 18.45 -0.25
C ASN A 33 22.01 19.32 -1.12
N SER A 34 20.77 18.88 -1.33
CA SER A 34 19.79 19.60 -2.14
C SER A 34 19.34 20.88 -1.44
N PHE A 35 19.15 20.83 -0.12
CA PHE A 35 18.73 21.99 0.69
C PHE A 35 19.82 23.05 0.83
N ASN A 36 21.07 22.67 1.09
CA ASN A 36 22.19 23.60 1.28
C ASN A 36 22.57 24.32 -0.01
N ASN A 37 22.36 23.69 -1.17
CA ASN A 37 22.64 24.27 -2.48
C ASN A 37 21.40 24.91 -3.15
N PHE A 38 20.26 24.95 -2.45
CA PHE A 38 19.05 25.56 -2.96
C PHE A 38 19.05 27.07 -2.73
N ILE A 39 19.04 27.82 -3.84
CA ILE A 39 18.91 29.28 -3.85
C ILE A 39 17.42 29.63 -3.90
N PHE A 40 16.92 30.23 -2.82
CA PHE A 40 15.56 30.76 -2.71
C PHE A 40 15.60 32.29 -2.92
N PRO A 41 14.66 32.90 -3.67
CA PRO A 41 14.64 34.34 -3.91
C PRO A 41 14.30 35.12 -2.62
N GLU A 42 15.04 36.20 -2.34
CA GLU A 42 14.84 37.00 -1.11
C GLU A 42 13.71 38.04 -1.24
N ASP A 43 13.47 38.57 -2.44
CA ASP A 43 12.54 39.70 -2.68
C ASP A 43 11.20 39.29 -3.35
N ASP A 44 10.69 38.10 -3.07
CA ASP A 44 9.40 37.64 -3.62
C ASP A 44 8.57 36.89 -2.56
N ASP A 45 7.58 37.61 -2.00
CA ASP A 45 6.67 37.13 -0.96
C ASP A 45 5.64 36.08 -1.44
N LYS A 46 5.67 35.73 -2.74
CA LYS A 46 4.74 34.80 -3.38
C LYS A 46 5.46 33.62 -4.02
N VAL A 47 6.61 33.26 -3.47
CA VAL A 47 7.33 32.02 -3.83
C VAL A 47 7.24 31.03 -2.68
N ILE A 48 7.10 29.75 -3.03
CA ILE A 48 6.94 28.64 -2.11
C ILE A 48 7.95 27.55 -2.49
N ALA A 49 8.63 26.96 -1.51
CA ALA A 49 9.51 25.81 -1.75
C ALA A 49 8.69 24.52 -1.97
N SER A 50 9.09 23.70 -2.95
CA SER A 50 8.42 22.44 -3.31
C SER A 50 9.32 21.26 -2.97
N VAL A 51 8.89 20.36 -2.08
CA VAL A 51 9.71 19.20 -1.66
C VAL A 51 8.91 17.91 -1.78
N HIS A 52 9.56 16.82 -2.22
CA HIS A 52 9.03 15.48 -2.29
C HIS A 52 9.73 14.64 -1.22
N ALA A 53 8.97 13.93 -0.39
CA ALA A 53 9.54 13.18 0.73
C ALA A 53 8.70 11.94 1.10
N TYR A 54 8.98 10.84 0.41
CA TYR A 54 8.48 9.50 0.70
C TYR A 54 9.27 8.89 1.88
N ALA A 55 9.07 9.47 3.07
CA ALA A 55 9.76 9.06 4.29
C ALA A 55 8.81 8.29 5.23
N PRO A 56 9.28 7.23 5.91
CA PRO A 56 10.61 6.64 5.76
C PRO A 56 10.69 5.78 4.47
N TYR A 57 11.77 5.92 3.69
CA TYR A 57 11.86 5.38 2.32
C TYR A 57 11.56 3.87 2.24
N ASN A 58 12.11 3.10 3.18
CA ASN A 58 11.94 1.65 3.25
C ASN A 58 10.49 1.21 3.46
N PHE A 59 9.73 1.98 4.24
CA PHE A 59 8.30 1.75 4.43
C PHE A 59 7.51 2.23 3.21
N ALA A 60 7.76 3.49 2.81
CA ALA A 60 6.89 4.25 1.93
C ALA A 60 7.04 3.90 0.44
N LEU A 61 8.26 3.68 -0.06
CA LEU A 61 8.56 3.65 -1.51
C LEU A 61 9.52 2.53 -1.95
N ASN A 62 10.41 2.02 -1.10
CA ASN A 62 11.39 1.02 -1.49
C ASN A 62 10.71 -0.30 -1.94
N ASN A 63 11.07 -0.82 -3.12
CA ASN A 63 10.63 -2.14 -3.61
C ASN A 63 11.76 -3.18 -3.64
N GLY A 64 12.97 -2.79 -3.23
CA GLY A 64 14.15 -3.65 -3.19
C GLY A 64 14.48 -4.13 -1.79
N GLU A 65 15.75 -4.47 -1.60
CA GLU A 65 16.28 -4.89 -0.30
C GLU A 65 16.10 -3.78 0.75
N GLY A 66 15.65 -4.18 1.94
CA GLY A 66 15.36 -3.27 3.05
C GLY A 66 13.94 -2.70 3.05
N ALA A 67 13.08 -3.04 2.07
CA ALA A 67 11.67 -2.69 2.13
C ALA A 67 10.99 -3.30 3.38
N VAL A 68 10.11 -2.52 4.01
CA VAL A 68 9.34 -2.94 5.20
C VAL A 68 7.87 -2.59 5.04
N ASP A 69 7.01 -3.37 5.68
CA ASP A 69 5.55 -3.16 5.71
C ASP A 69 5.05 -2.64 7.08
N LYS A 70 5.94 -2.53 8.07
CA LYS A 70 5.64 -2.02 9.41
C LYS A 70 6.15 -0.60 9.64
N PHE A 71 5.30 0.25 10.23
CA PHE A 71 5.68 1.59 10.67
C PHE A 71 6.17 1.54 12.12
N ASP A 72 7.40 1.08 12.28
CA ASP A 72 8.01 0.85 13.58
C ASP A 72 8.70 2.10 14.19
N ALA A 73 9.40 1.91 15.31
CA ALA A 73 10.12 2.98 15.98
C ALA A 73 11.29 3.54 15.16
N ALA A 74 11.92 2.74 14.29
CA ALA A 74 12.99 3.21 13.42
C ALA A 74 12.43 4.07 12.29
N GLY A 75 11.34 3.64 11.67
CA GLY A 75 10.59 4.41 10.68
C GLY A 75 10.10 5.75 11.22
N LYS A 76 9.59 5.79 12.47
CA LYS A 76 9.21 7.04 13.15
C LYS A 76 10.39 8.01 13.28
N ARG A 77 11.57 7.54 13.72
CA ARG A 77 12.77 8.38 13.88
C ARG A 77 13.27 8.91 12.54
N ASP A 78 13.28 8.09 11.49
CA ASP A 78 13.70 8.51 10.15
C ASP A 78 12.75 9.58 9.58
N LEU A 79 11.44 9.40 9.77
CA LEU A 79 10.46 10.41 9.38
C LEU A 79 10.66 11.73 10.15
N GLU A 80 10.84 11.67 11.47
CA GLU A 80 11.12 12.86 12.29
C GLU A 80 12.41 13.58 11.88
N TRP A 81 13.45 12.83 11.49
CA TRP A 81 14.67 13.40 10.94
C TRP A 81 14.41 14.21 9.67
N ASN A 82 13.69 13.63 8.70
CA ASN A 82 13.33 14.31 7.45
C ASN A 82 12.47 15.56 7.70
N ILE A 83 11.50 15.47 8.62
CA ILE A 83 10.69 16.62 9.04
C ILE A 83 11.56 17.73 9.64
N ASN A 84 12.53 17.38 10.49
CA ASN A 84 13.44 18.35 11.09
C ASN A 84 14.36 19.02 10.06
N LEU A 85 14.79 18.30 9.02
CA LEU A 85 15.53 18.90 7.90
C LEU A 85 14.69 19.97 7.19
N MET A 86 13.43 19.65 6.86
CA MET A 86 12.50 20.60 6.23
C MET A 86 12.24 21.82 7.13
N LYS A 87 11.98 21.58 8.41
CA LYS A 87 11.76 22.65 9.41
C LYS A 87 12.95 23.59 9.48
N LYS A 88 14.16 23.07 9.66
CA LYS A 88 15.39 23.88 9.76
C LYS A 88 15.70 24.64 8.48
N ARG A 89 15.48 24.02 7.32
CA ARG A 89 15.81 24.65 6.05
C ARG A 89 14.82 25.74 5.66
N PHE A 90 13.53 25.52 5.87
CA PHE A 90 12.49 26.40 5.34
C PHE A 90 11.79 27.17 6.46
N ILE A 91 11.14 26.47 7.38
CA ILE A 91 10.23 27.09 8.36
C ILE A 91 10.98 27.99 9.35
N ASP A 92 12.11 27.53 9.88
CA ASP A 92 12.95 28.32 10.80
C ASP A 92 13.62 29.52 10.12
N GLN A 93 13.64 29.54 8.78
CA GLN A 93 14.14 30.65 7.96
C GLN A 93 13.02 31.54 7.43
N GLY A 94 11.76 31.30 7.82
CA GLY A 94 10.60 32.07 7.34
C GLY A 94 10.23 31.80 5.87
N ILE A 95 10.70 30.69 5.28
CA ILE A 95 10.40 30.31 3.90
C ILE A 95 9.18 29.39 3.87
N PRO A 96 8.09 29.75 3.16
CA PRO A 96 6.94 28.88 3.01
C PRO A 96 7.29 27.65 2.15
N MET A 97 6.78 26.49 2.55
CA MET A 97 7.03 25.22 1.88
C MET A 97 5.74 24.43 1.73
N ILE A 98 5.61 23.70 0.62
CA ILE A 98 4.60 22.67 0.42
C ILE A 98 5.32 21.34 0.14
N LEU A 99 4.90 20.29 0.84
CA LEU A 99 5.36 18.94 0.53
C LEU A 99 4.51 18.40 -0.63
N SER A 100 4.97 18.65 -1.86
CA SER A 100 4.18 18.47 -3.07
C SER A 100 3.99 17.02 -3.49
N GLU A 101 4.80 16.09 -3.01
CA GLU A 101 4.57 14.66 -3.15
C GLU A 101 5.02 13.88 -1.91
N TYR A 102 4.14 13.00 -1.45
CA TYR A 102 4.42 11.92 -0.50
C TYR A 102 3.30 10.88 -0.62
N CYS A 103 3.54 9.66 -0.16
CA CYS A 103 2.54 8.63 0.17
C CYS A 103 3.29 7.36 0.61
N ALA A 104 2.56 6.32 1.02
CA ALA A 104 3.12 5.00 1.27
C ALA A 104 2.39 3.95 0.43
N MET A 105 3.15 3.11 -0.28
CA MET A 105 2.60 2.07 -1.16
C MET A 105 1.77 1.09 -0.36
N ASN A 106 0.66 0.59 -0.93
CA ASN A 106 -0.05 -0.51 -0.34
C ASN A 106 0.80 -1.79 -0.36
N ARG A 107 1.04 -2.35 0.82
CA ARG A 107 1.64 -3.67 1.03
C ARG A 107 0.68 -4.58 1.82
N ASP A 108 -0.62 -4.32 1.65
CA ASP A 108 -1.70 -4.96 2.40
C ASP A 108 -1.57 -4.75 3.92
N ASN A 109 -1.13 -3.53 4.26
CA ASN A 109 -0.72 -3.07 5.58
C ASN A 109 -1.47 -1.77 5.97
N GLU A 110 -2.79 -1.74 5.76
CA GLU A 110 -3.62 -0.53 5.93
C GLU A 110 -3.49 0.12 7.31
N GLU A 111 -3.47 -0.66 8.40
CA GLU A 111 -3.35 -0.13 9.77
C GLU A 111 -2.03 0.61 10.00
N ASP A 112 -0.92 0.04 9.52
CA ASP A 112 0.42 0.65 9.58
C ASP A 112 0.45 1.94 8.73
N ARG A 113 -0.15 1.93 7.54
CA ARG A 113 -0.24 3.13 6.68
C ARG A 113 -1.13 4.22 7.27
N ALA A 114 -2.26 3.88 7.89
CA ALA A 114 -3.11 4.85 8.57
C ALA A 114 -2.37 5.48 9.76
N THR A 115 -1.67 4.67 10.57
CA THR A 115 -0.83 5.16 11.68
C THR A 115 0.27 6.08 11.19
N TRP A 116 0.97 5.71 10.12
CA TRP A 116 1.99 6.53 9.48
C TRP A 116 1.42 7.85 8.93
N ALA A 117 0.26 7.80 8.26
CA ALA A 117 -0.37 8.96 7.63
C ALA A 117 -0.82 9.99 8.68
N GLU A 118 -1.44 9.54 9.78
CA GLU A 118 -1.80 10.41 10.91
C GLU A 118 -0.56 11.05 11.50
N PHE A 119 0.46 10.26 11.82
CA PHE A 119 1.70 10.75 12.42
C PHE A 119 2.44 11.76 11.52
N TYR A 120 2.56 11.49 10.22
CA TYR A 120 3.17 12.43 9.28
C TYR A 120 2.35 13.73 9.24
N MET A 121 1.03 13.63 9.08
CA MET A 121 0.14 14.78 8.98
C MET A 121 0.19 15.66 10.22
N GLU A 122 0.18 15.07 11.42
CA GLU A 122 0.30 15.80 12.69
C GLU A 122 1.59 16.62 12.74
N LYS A 123 2.71 16.02 12.34
CA LYS A 123 4.02 16.67 12.42
C LYS A 123 4.15 17.82 11.42
N VAL A 124 3.70 17.64 10.17
CA VAL A 124 3.75 18.74 9.18
C VAL A 124 2.73 19.83 9.51
N THR A 125 1.58 19.46 10.06
CA THR A 125 0.56 20.41 10.55
C THR A 125 1.10 21.28 11.68
N ALA A 126 1.81 20.69 12.63
CA ALA A 126 2.42 21.41 13.76
C ALA A 126 3.45 22.48 13.32
N MET A 127 4.02 22.36 12.12
CA MET A 127 4.92 23.36 11.55
C MET A 127 4.31 24.18 10.39
N GLY A 128 2.99 24.09 10.18
CA GLY A 128 2.28 24.88 9.17
C GLY A 128 2.53 24.47 7.71
N VAL A 129 3.03 23.26 7.47
CA VAL A 129 3.35 22.75 6.14
C VAL A 129 2.21 21.86 5.64
N PRO A 130 1.54 22.19 4.52
CA PRO A 130 0.61 21.27 3.88
C PRO A 130 1.38 20.24 3.03
N GLN A 131 0.78 19.06 2.86
CA GLN A 131 1.32 17.97 2.06
C GLN A 131 0.28 17.42 1.08
N ILE A 132 0.75 16.91 -0.06
CA ILE A 132 -0.10 16.47 -1.17
C ILE A 132 0.20 15.00 -1.48
N TRP A 133 -0.82 14.15 -1.31
CA TRP A 133 -0.74 12.72 -1.57
C TRP A 133 -0.50 12.45 -3.06
N TRP A 134 0.45 11.58 -3.38
CA TRP A 134 0.64 11.09 -4.74
C TRP A 134 -0.30 9.91 -5.01
N ASP A 135 -1.37 10.15 -5.77
CA ASP A 135 -2.33 9.11 -6.20
C ASP A 135 -2.10 8.83 -7.69
N ASN A 136 -1.57 7.64 -8.00
CA ASN A 136 -1.36 7.18 -9.37
C ASN A 136 -2.49 6.28 -9.92
N GLY A 137 -3.55 6.05 -9.14
CA GLY A 137 -4.66 5.16 -9.50
C GLY A 137 -4.30 3.68 -9.57
N ILE A 138 -3.15 3.26 -9.03
CA ILE A 138 -2.70 1.85 -9.01
C ILE A 138 -2.99 1.25 -7.64
N PHE A 139 -3.76 0.16 -7.62
CA PHE A 139 -4.16 -0.58 -6.41
C PHE A 139 -3.63 -2.02 -6.38
N GLU A 140 -3.36 -2.61 -7.55
CA GLU A 140 -3.02 -4.03 -7.72
C GLU A 140 -1.67 -4.21 -8.43
N GLY A 141 -1.12 -5.42 -8.32
CA GLY A 141 0.12 -5.83 -8.99
C GLY A 141 1.38 -5.51 -8.20
N THR A 142 2.53 -5.53 -8.87
CA THR A 142 3.84 -5.23 -8.26
C THR A 142 4.24 -3.79 -8.51
N GLY A 143 4.89 -3.16 -7.53
CA GLY A 143 5.43 -1.81 -7.63
C GLY A 143 4.60 -0.78 -6.87
N GLU A 144 4.52 0.44 -7.41
CA GLU A 144 4.02 1.63 -6.74
C GLU A 144 2.48 1.68 -6.61
N ARG A 145 1.92 0.93 -5.66
CA ARG A 145 0.47 0.88 -5.37
C ARG A 145 0.02 2.07 -4.50
N PHE A 146 -0.05 3.27 -5.08
CA PHE A 146 -0.36 4.51 -4.34
C PHE A 146 -1.79 5.02 -4.48
N GLY A 147 -2.65 4.29 -5.20
CA GLY A 147 -4.05 4.64 -5.36
C GLY A 147 -4.76 4.85 -4.03
N LEU A 148 -5.59 5.88 -3.95
CA LEU A 148 -6.46 6.19 -2.82
C LEU A 148 -7.91 6.38 -3.30
N LEU A 149 -8.11 7.04 -4.44
CA LEU A 149 -9.39 7.21 -5.12
C LEU A 149 -9.53 6.23 -6.28
N ASP A 150 -10.52 5.35 -6.22
CA ASP A 150 -11.00 4.63 -7.38
C ASP A 150 -11.73 5.61 -8.31
N ARG A 151 -11.07 5.94 -9.42
CA ARG A 151 -11.55 6.92 -10.40
C ARG A 151 -12.70 6.39 -11.26
N LYS A 152 -12.90 5.07 -11.33
CA LYS A 152 -14.00 4.47 -12.09
C LYS A 152 -15.30 4.52 -11.30
N ASN A 153 -15.22 4.16 -10.02
CA ASN A 153 -16.39 4.05 -9.15
C ASN A 153 -16.63 5.30 -8.28
N LEU A 154 -15.69 6.26 -8.30
CA LEU A 154 -15.71 7.48 -7.47
C LEU A 154 -15.76 7.15 -5.97
N LYS A 155 -14.92 6.19 -5.54
CA LYS A 155 -14.87 5.69 -4.16
C LYS A 155 -13.48 5.82 -3.55
N ILE A 156 -13.43 6.13 -2.26
CA ILE A 156 -12.20 6.09 -1.46
C ILE A 156 -11.93 4.63 -1.05
N VAL A 157 -10.84 4.05 -1.53
CA VAL A 157 -10.50 2.64 -1.32
C VAL A 157 -9.93 2.39 0.07
N TYR A 158 -9.16 3.33 0.61
CA TYR A 158 -8.58 3.24 1.96
C TYR A 158 -9.15 4.35 2.86
N PRO A 159 -10.40 4.21 3.35
CA PRO A 159 -11.03 5.27 4.14
C PRO A 159 -10.31 5.55 5.46
N THR A 160 -9.64 4.56 6.06
CA THR A 160 -8.85 4.76 7.29
C THR A 160 -7.68 5.72 7.08
N ILE A 161 -7.07 5.72 5.88
CA ILE A 161 -6.00 6.65 5.53
C ILE A 161 -6.58 8.07 5.40
N VAL A 162 -7.71 8.26 4.71
CA VAL A 162 -8.35 9.59 4.62
C VAL A 162 -8.76 10.11 6.00
N ALA A 163 -9.28 9.23 6.87
CA ALA A 163 -9.60 9.57 8.25
C ALA A 163 -8.35 10.00 9.03
N ALA A 164 -7.24 9.27 8.89
CA ALA A 164 -5.95 9.62 9.50
C ALA A 164 -5.44 10.99 9.04
N LEU A 165 -5.59 11.32 7.75
CA LEU A 165 -5.24 12.64 7.20
C LEU A 165 -6.13 13.75 7.77
N GLN A 166 -7.44 13.55 7.85
CA GLN A 166 -8.36 14.52 8.45
C GLN A 166 -8.03 14.75 9.93
N LYS A 167 -7.86 13.66 10.68
CA LYS A 167 -7.53 13.68 12.11
C LYS A 167 -6.20 14.36 12.39
N GLY A 168 -5.12 13.92 11.74
CA GLY A 168 -3.79 14.51 11.93
C GLY A 168 -3.72 15.98 11.49
N ARG A 169 -4.62 16.42 10.61
CA ARG A 169 -4.75 17.82 10.21
C ARG A 169 -5.48 18.67 11.26
N GLY A 170 -6.12 18.05 12.26
CA GLY A 170 -6.98 18.70 13.24
C GLY A 170 -8.40 19.00 12.73
N LEU A 171 -8.85 18.27 11.71
CA LEU A 171 -10.21 18.36 11.18
C LEU A 171 -11.12 17.30 11.83
N GLU A 172 -12.42 17.53 11.79
CA GLU A 172 -13.40 16.49 12.09
C GLU A 172 -13.27 15.33 11.11
N VAL A 173 -13.26 14.10 11.63
CA VAL A 173 -13.16 12.89 10.82
C VAL A 173 -14.52 12.58 10.22
N ASN A 174 -14.62 12.72 8.90
CA ASN A 174 -15.81 12.41 8.12
C ASN A 174 -15.38 12.00 6.71
N VAL A 175 -15.25 10.69 6.48
CA VAL A 175 -14.84 10.14 5.18
C VAL A 175 -16.09 9.87 4.35
N VAL A 176 -16.28 10.67 3.31
CA VAL A 176 -17.39 10.54 2.37
C VAL A 176 -16.97 9.65 1.19
N HIS A 177 -17.93 8.92 0.61
CA HIS A 177 -17.73 8.05 -0.55
C HIS A 177 -16.70 6.93 -0.32
N ALA A 178 -16.55 6.43 0.91
CA ALA A 178 -15.79 5.21 1.17
C ALA A 178 -16.33 4.04 0.35
N VAL A 179 -15.43 3.14 -0.06
CA VAL A 179 -15.85 1.78 -0.45
C VAL A 179 -16.61 1.17 0.72
N GLU A 180 -17.74 0.54 0.43
CA GLU A 180 -18.43 -0.26 1.42
C GLU A 180 -17.53 -1.47 1.67
N LYS A 181 -17.12 -1.68 2.93
CA LYS A 181 -16.44 -2.92 3.31
C LYS A 181 -17.44 -4.01 2.94
N GLU A 182 -17.09 -4.90 2.01
CA GLU A 182 -17.83 -6.15 1.87
C GLU A 182 -17.79 -6.80 3.25
N THR A 183 -18.91 -6.72 3.97
CA THR A 183 -19.20 -7.70 4.99
C THR A 183 -19.18 -9.01 4.22
N GLU A 184 -18.19 -9.86 4.48
CA GLU A 184 -18.25 -11.26 4.05
C GLU A 184 -19.59 -11.78 4.58
N GLU A 185 -20.62 -11.77 3.74
CA GLU A 185 -21.94 -12.22 4.12
C GLU A 185 -21.78 -13.65 4.61
N CYS A 186 -22.42 -13.94 5.74
CA CYS A 186 -22.27 -15.23 6.35
C CYS A 186 -22.82 -16.32 5.43
N TRP A 187 -21.95 -16.96 4.66
CA TRP A 187 -22.38 -17.93 3.66
C TRP A 187 -23.10 -19.13 4.28
N SER A 188 -22.89 -19.40 5.58
CA SER A 188 -23.53 -20.49 6.31
C SER A 188 -24.96 -20.15 6.76
N GLU A 189 -25.34 -18.87 6.83
CA GLU A 189 -26.69 -18.47 7.23
C GLU A 189 -27.75 -18.98 6.25
N LYS A 190 -27.41 -19.08 4.96
CA LYS A 190 -28.30 -19.65 3.93
C LYS A 190 -28.63 -21.14 4.18
N TYR A 191 -27.84 -21.80 5.02
CA TYR A 191 -28.05 -23.18 5.48
C TYR A 191 -28.56 -23.27 6.92
N GLY A 192 -28.85 -22.13 7.57
CA GLY A 192 -29.35 -22.06 8.94
C GLY A 192 -28.28 -22.13 10.03
N TYR A 193 -27.00 -21.88 9.70
CA TYR A 193 -25.89 -21.89 10.64
C TYR A 193 -25.27 -20.50 10.78
N GLU A 194 -25.03 -20.08 12.02
CA GLU A 194 -24.37 -18.79 12.33
C GLU A 194 -22.93 -18.76 11.80
N CYS A 195 -22.37 -17.57 11.66
CA CYS A 195 -20.95 -17.44 11.37
C CYS A 195 -20.09 -17.73 12.58
N CYS A 196 -18.90 -18.27 12.35
CA CYS A 196 -17.92 -18.36 13.41
C CYS A 196 -17.51 -16.95 13.83
N SER A 197 -17.26 -16.77 15.12
CA SER A 197 -16.73 -15.53 15.66
C SER A 197 -15.47 -15.13 14.87
N PRO A 198 -15.20 -13.84 14.66
CA PRO A 198 -14.06 -13.39 13.84
C PRO A 198 -12.68 -13.94 14.28
N ASN A 199 -12.56 -14.37 15.54
CA ASN A 199 -11.34 -14.94 16.12
C ASN A 199 -11.24 -16.46 15.94
N ASN A 200 -12.33 -17.14 15.60
CA ASN A 200 -12.31 -18.57 15.33
C ASN A 200 -12.09 -18.82 13.85
N THR A 201 -10.82 -18.95 13.56
CA THR A 201 -10.31 -19.14 12.20
C THR A 201 -10.02 -20.61 11.91
N LYS A 202 -10.43 -21.52 12.81
CA LYS A 202 -10.12 -22.95 12.73
C LYS A 202 -11.17 -23.68 11.90
N VAL A 203 -10.74 -24.18 10.75
CA VAL A 203 -11.57 -25.03 9.89
C VAL A 203 -11.54 -26.47 10.41
N VAL A 204 -12.72 -27.03 10.64
CA VAL A 204 -12.93 -28.43 11.08
C VAL A 204 -13.27 -29.32 9.89
N VAL A 205 -14.07 -28.82 8.95
CA VAL A 205 -14.41 -29.52 7.70
C VAL A 205 -14.59 -28.51 6.57
N SER A 206 -14.30 -28.90 5.33
CA SER A 206 -14.54 -28.10 4.13
C SER A 206 -15.33 -28.91 3.14
N ASP A 207 -16.37 -28.32 2.55
CA ASP A 207 -17.23 -28.95 1.54
C ASP A 207 -17.59 -27.96 0.42
N GLU A 208 -18.53 -28.33 -0.45
CA GLU A 208 -19.02 -27.49 -1.56
C GLU A 208 -19.72 -26.20 -1.09
N SER A 209 -20.15 -26.15 0.18
CA SER A 209 -20.86 -25.01 0.76
C SER A 209 -19.90 -23.98 1.34
N GLY A 210 -18.78 -24.43 1.91
CA GLY A 210 -17.72 -23.57 2.46
C GLY A 210 -16.85 -24.26 3.51
N LYS A 211 -16.12 -23.46 4.30
CA LYS A 211 -15.23 -23.95 5.36
C LYS A 211 -15.89 -23.83 6.74
N TRP A 212 -16.22 -24.96 7.35
CA TRP A 212 -16.98 -25.02 8.59
C TRP A 212 -16.08 -25.06 9.82
N GLY A 213 -16.51 -24.39 10.88
CA GLY A 213 -15.91 -24.41 12.22
C GLY A 213 -16.93 -24.88 13.26
N VAL A 214 -16.48 -25.01 14.51
CA VAL A 214 -17.35 -25.35 15.65
C VAL A 214 -17.10 -24.37 16.79
N GLU A 215 -18.18 -23.74 17.29
CA GLU A 215 -18.18 -22.85 18.45
C GLU A 215 -19.24 -23.25 19.46
N ASN A 216 -18.85 -23.35 20.72
CA ASN A 216 -19.79 -23.69 21.81
C ASN A 216 -20.61 -24.96 21.54
N GLY A 217 -20.07 -25.90 20.77
CA GLY A 217 -20.75 -27.13 20.35
C GLY A 217 -21.65 -27.03 19.11
N ASN A 218 -21.76 -25.85 18.49
CA ASN A 218 -22.55 -25.59 17.30
C ASN A 218 -21.68 -25.42 16.05
N TRP A 219 -22.19 -25.86 14.91
CA TRP A 219 -21.57 -25.62 13.60
C TRP A 219 -21.70 -24.17 13.18
N CYS A 220 -20.64 -23.62 12.59
CA CYS A 220 -20.61 -22.26 12.11
C CYS A 220 -19.80 -22.13 10.81
N GLY A 221 -20.11 -21.12 9.98
CA GLY A 221 -19.36 -20.80 8.77
C GLY A 221 -18.13 -19.97 9.07
N VAL A 222 -16.93 -20.45 8.71
CA VAL A 222 -15.69 -19.69 8.86
C VAL A 222 -15.56 -18.72 7.70
N LEU A 223 -15.55 -17.42 8.01
CA LEU A 223 -15.37 -16.35 7.02
C LEU A 223 -13.89 -16.06 6.76
N LYS A 224 -13.11 -16.01 7.83
CA LYS A 224 -11.65 -15.86 7.80
C LYS A 224 -11.03 -17.06 8.46
N TYR A 225 -10.19 -17.78 7.74
CA TYR A 225 -9.44 -18.90 8.30
C TYR A 225 -7.94 -18.60 8.25
N THR A 226 -7.25 -19.07 9.29
CA THR A 226 -5.79 -19.19 9.24
C THR A 226 -5.55 -20.52 8.56
N GLU A 227 -4.75 -20.50 7.49
CA GLU A 227 -4.46 -21.70 6.74
C GLU A 227 -3.74 -22.72 7.64
N SER A 228 -4.50 -23.66 8.19
CA SER A 228 -3.94 -24.74 8.98
C SER A 228 -3.30 -25.74 8.04
N CYS A 229 -1.97 -25.90 8.12
CA CYS A 229 -1.29 -26.95 7.38
C CYS A 229 -1.81 -28.32 7.73
N TRP A 230 -2.25 -29.04 6.69
CA TRP A 230 -2.60 -30.45 6.78
C TRP A 230 -1.41 -31.35 7.16
N SER A 231 -0.17 -30.86 7.01
CA SER A 231 1.06 -31.62 7.34
C SER A 231 1.44 -31.57 8.82
N LEU A 232 0.92 -30.60 9.59
CA LEU A 232 1.24 -30.42 11.01
C LEU A 232 0.82 -31.62 11.89
N PRO A 233 -0.36 -32.25 11.69
CA PRO A 233 -0.73 -33.48 12.39
C PRO A 233 0.24 -34.65 12.17
N PHE A 234 0.97 -34.65 11.05
CA PHE A 234 1.97 -35.65 10.71
C PHE A 234 3.39 -35.28 11.18
N GLY A 235 3.55 -34.15 11.88
CA GLY A 235 4.82 -33.67 12.40
C GLY A 235 5.67 -32.87 11.42
N TYR A 236 5.10 -32.46 10.28
CA TYR A 236 5.84 -31.73 9.24
C TYR A 236 5.37 -30.27 9.12
N PRO A 237 6.30 -29.29 9.03
CA PRO A 237 5.95 -27.87 8.96
C PRO A 237 5.25 -27.50 7.64
N CYS A 238 4.71 -26.29 7.58
CA CYS A 238 4.22 -25.72 6.32
C CYS A 238 5.35 -25.32 5.40
N CYS A 239 5.17 -25.54 4.10
CA CYS A 239 6.04 -24.93 3.11
C CYS A 239 5.77 -23.42 3.04
N PRO A 240 6.81 -22.57 3.16
CA PRO A 240 6.69 -21.14 2.90
C PRO A 240 6.60 -20.83 1.40
N HIS A 241 6.62 -21.85 0.54
CA HIS A 241 6.57 -21.76 -0.91
C HIS A 241 5.57 -22.77 -1.49
N CYS A 242 5.31 -22.65 -2.79
CA CYS A 242 4.29 -23.43 -3.49
C CYS A 242 4.86 -24.53 -4.41
N LYS A 243 6.18 -24.75 -4.36
CA LYS A 243 6.87 -25.75 -5.20
C LYS A 243 6.58 -27.17 -4.72
N VAL A 244 5.76 -27.90 -5.49
CA VAL A 244 5.43 -29.31 -5.26
C VAL A 244 6.58 -30.21 -5.73
N LEU A 245 7.00 -31.13 -4.87
CA LEU A 245 7.96 -32.19 -5.21
C LEU A 245 7.26 -33.53 -5.46
N THR A 246 6.26 -33.85 -4.64
CA THR A 246 5.44 -35.06 -4.77
C THR A 246 4.05 -34.83 -4.18
N GLU A 247 3.11 -35.70 -4.52
CA GLU A 247 1.74 -35.67 -4.01
C GLU A 247 1.31 -37.09 -3.63
N ASP A 248 0.65 -37.23 -2.49
CA ASP A 248 0.09 -38.50 -2.01
C ASP A 248 -1.37 -38.30 -1.55
N GLU A 249 -1.95 -39.32 -0.90
CA GLU A 249 -3.33 -39.28 -0.39
C GLU A 249 -3.55 -38.22 0.71
N ASN A 250 -2.47 -37.72 1.34
CA ASN A 250 -2.55 -36.71 2.39
C ASN A 250 -2.42 -35.27 1.84
N GLY A 251 -1.63 -35.08 0.77
CA GLY A 251 -1.54 -33.80 0.08
C GLY A 251 -0.26 -33.59 -0.73
N LYS A 252 -0.03 -32.34 -1.12
CA LYS A 252 1.11 -31.91 -1.95
C LYS A 252 2.32 -31.57 -1.07
N TRP A 253 3.39 -32.35 -1.17
CA TRP A 253 4.59 -32.20 -0.37
C TRP A 253 5.65 -31.32 -1.07
N GLY A 254 6.37 -30.54 -0.27
CA GLY A 254 7.56 -29.79 -0.66
C GLY A 254 8.72 -30.03 0.31
N GLU A 255 9.82 -29.29 0.15
CA GLU A 255 11.01 -29.42 0.98
C GLU A 255 11.45 -28.05 1.51
N LEU A 256 11.64 -27.95 2.82
CA LEU A 256 12.18 -26.79 3.50
C LEU A 256 13.43 -27.21 4.28
N ASN A 257 14.60 -26.67 3.92
CA ASN A 257 15.88 -26.93 4.60
C ASN A 257 16.25 -28.43 4.74
N GLY A 258 15.91 -29.26 3.75
CA GLY A 258 16.17 -30.70 3.80
C GLY A 258 15.11 -31.52 4.52
N GLU A 259 14.04 -30.91 5.02
CA GLU A 259 12.92 -31.58 5.68
C GLU A 259 11.63 -31.45 4.85
N TRP A 260 10.78 -32.47 4.93
CA TRP A 260 9.47 -32.47 4.28
C TRP A 260 8.55 -31.39 4.87
N CYS A 261 7.83 -30.69 4.02
CA CYS A 261 6.81 -29.72 4.41
C CYS A 261 5.52 -29.91 3.60
N GLY A 262 4.38 -29.56 4.17
CA GLY A 262 3.09 -29.58 3.48
C GLY A 262 2.82 -28.29 2.72
N ILE A 263 2.40 -28.40 1.46
CA ILE A 263 1.98 -27.26 0.63
C ILE A 263 0.47 -27.10 0.76
N VAL A 264 0.05 -25.89 1.12
CA VAL A 264 -1.37 -25.52 1.15
C VAL A 264 -1.70 -24.86 -0.19
N ALA A 265 -2.50 -25.54 -1.01
CA ALA A 265 -2.82 -25.08 -2.38
C ALA A 265 -3.63 -23.76 -2.39
N ASP A 266 -4.43 -23.53 -1.35
CA ASP A 266 -5.28 -22.33 -1.19
C ASP A 266 -4.51 -21.11 -0.66
N LYS A 267 -3.22 -21.26 -0.30
CA LYS A 267 -2.41 -20.14 0.18
C LYS A 267 -2.42 -19.05 -0.87
N VAL A 268 -2.68 -17.81 -0.47
CA VAL A 268 -2.76 -16.64 -1.37
C VAL A 268 -1.54 -16.55 -2.31
N GLU A 269 -0.36 -16.93 -1.82
CA GLU A 269 0.90 -17.02 -2.56
C GLU A 269 0.93 -18.13 -3.63
N CYS A 270 0.16 -19.21 -3.45
CA CYS A 270 0.08 -20.39 -4.31
C CYS A 270 -1.04 -20.31 -5.36
N LEU A 271 -2.12 -19.60 -5.04
CA LEU A 271 -3.23 -19.33 -5.98
C LEU A 271 -2.77 -18.56 -7.25
N GLY A 272 -1.70 -17.77 -7.15
CA GLY A 272 -1.09 -17.08 -8.29
C GLY A 272 -0.31 -17.98 -9.26
N GLN A 273 -0.01 -19.23 -8.90
CA GLN A 273 0.79 -20.13 -9.74
C GLN A 273 -0.06 -21.06 -10.62
N GLU A 274 -1.27 -21.44 -10.20
CA GLU A 274 -2.16 -22.29 -11.02
C GLU A 274 -2.83 -21.54 -12.18
N LEU A 275 -3.02 -20.22 -12.05
CA LEU A 275 -3.47 -19.38 -13.17
C LEU A 275 -2.43 -19.34 -14.30
N ASN A 276 -1.13 -19.36 -13.98
CA ASN A 276 -0.07 -19.36 -14.99
C ASN A 276 0.08 -20.71 -15.72
N SER A 277 -0.21 -21.85 -15.08
CA SER A 277 -0.13 -23.17 -15.74
C SER A 277 -1.33 -23.43 -16.66
N LYS A 278 -2.54 -23.03 -16.26
CA LYS A 278 -3.74 -23.10 -17.12
C LYS A 278 -3.73 -22.08 -18.25
N VAL A 279 -3.20 -20.88 -18.03
CA VAL A 279 -3.02 -19.88 -19.10
C VAL A 279 -1.95 -20.34 -20.10
N MET A 280 -0.83 -20.93 -19.65
CA MET A 280 0.16 -21.49 -20.58
C MET A 280 -0.40 -22.64 -21.44
N MET A 281 -1.19 -23.56 -20.89
CA MET A 281 -1.81 -24.64 -21.68
C MET A 281 -2.81 -24.12 -22.73
N ASN A 282 -3.59 -23.08 -22.40
CA ASN A 282 -4.53 -22.48 -23.34
C ASN A 282 -3.86 -21.58 -24.39
N VAL A 283 -2.70 -21.00 -24.08
CA VAL A 283 -1.92 -20.20 -25.04
C VAL A 283 -1.21 -21.11 -26.05
N VAL A 284 -0.67 -22.26 -25.65
CA VAL A 284 -0.01 -23.19 -26.60
C VAL A 284 -1.01 -23.81 -27.60
N SER A 285 -2.26 -24.04 -27.20
CA SER A 285 -3.32 -24.53 -28.11
C SER A 285 -3.77 -23.46 -29.12
N ALA A 286 -3.77 -22.17 -28.73
CA ALA A 286 -4.19 -21.07 -29.59
C ALA A 286 -3.16 -20.68 -30.67
N TYR A 287 -1.87 -20.97 -30.48
CA TYR A 287 -0.82 -20.66 -31.47
C TYR A 287 -0.61 -21.75 -32.53
N ALA A 288 -1.17 -22.95 -32.38
CA ALA A 288 -1.09 -24.01 -33.39
C ALA A 288 -2.10 -23.84 -34.56
N LEU A 289 -3.04 -22.89 -34.47
CA LEU A 289 -4.14 -22.72 -35.45
C LEU A 289 -4.01 -21.49 -36.36
N LYS A 290 -2.88 -20.76 -36.36
CA LYS A 290 -2.71 -19.56 -37.21
C LYS A 290 -1.40 -19.46 -37.97
N ILE A 291 -0.87 -20.58 -38.46
CA ILE A 291 0.16 -20.54 -39.51
C ILE A 291 -0.18 -21.57 -40.58
N ASN A 292 -1.08 -21.20 -41.50
CA ASN A 292 -1.03 -21.68 -42.87
C ASN A 292 -1.76 -20.74 -43.84
N PRO A 293 -1.03 -19.93 -44.63
CA PRO A 293 -1.51 -19.43 -45.91
C PRO A 293 -0.59 -19.99 -47.02
N HIS A 294 -0.94 -21.14 -47.58
CA HIS A 294 -0.60 -21.49 -48.97
C HIS A 294 -1.70 -20.86 -49.86
N ALA A 295 -1.37 -20.11 -50.91
CA ALA A 295 -0.76 -20.60 -52.16
C ALA A 295 -1.69 -21.58 -52.89
#